data_AF-A0A1W9LXT6-F1
#
_entry.id   AF-A0A1W9LXT6-F1
#
_cell.length_a   1.000
_cell.length_b   1.000
_cell.length_c   1.000
_cell.angle_alpha   90.00
_cell.angle_beta   90.00
_cell.angle_gamma   90.00
#
_symmetry.space_group_name_H-M   'P 1'
#
loop_
_entity.id
_entity.type
_entity.pdbx_description
1 polymer ?
#
loop_
_entity_poly.entity_id
_entity_poly.type
_entity_poly.pdbx_seq_one_letter_code
_entity_poly.pdbx_strand_id
1 'polypeptide(L)'
;MGKCILHLDRETSFVCMKHDVYMCGDCLKCRDPEIYCKFRSSCPVWFIHKQRKREERERKIIHPPEGGTTNRQVVPPSGGLSLRKDA
;
A
#
# COMPACT_ATOMS: atom_id res chain seq x y z
N MET A 1 9.10 1.57 21.38
CA MET A 1 8.40 2.34 20.33
C MET A 1 9.46 3.16 19.60
N GLY A 2 9.41 3.24 18.27
CA GLY A 2 10.44 3.92 17.47
C GLY A 2 9.98 5.29 16.98
N LYS A 3 10.93 6.10 16.50
CA LYS A 3 10.64 7.41 15.89
C LYS A 3 10.77 7.32 14.38
N CYS A 4 9.93 8.04 13.65
CA CYS A 4 10.03 8.06 12.19
C CYS A 4 11.39 8.64 11.76
N ILE A 5 12.05 7.99 10.81
CA ILE A 5 13.34 8.47 10.26
C ILE A 5 13.28 9.87 9.64
N LEU A 6 12.08 10.31 9.20
CA LEU A 6 11.85 11.62 8.58
C LEU A 6 11.20 12.61 9.56
N HIS A 7 10.61 12.13 10.65
CA HIS A 7 9.92 12.95 11.62
C HIS A 7 10.28 12.50 13.04
N LEU A 8 11.23 13.20 13.66
CA LEU A 8 11.65 12.92 15.04
C LEU A 8 10.56 13.25 16.08
N ASP A 9 9.58 14.07 15.68
CA ASP A 9 8.43 14.47 16.49
C ASP A 9 7.34 13.39 16.52
N ARG A 10 7.36 12.45 15.56
CA ARG A 10 6.33 11.43 15.42
C ARG A 10 6.82 10.07 15.88
N GLU A 11 6.15 9.56 16.89
CA GLU A 11 6.33 8.19 17.38
C GLU A 11 5.50 7.22 16.54
N THR A 12 6.08 6.06 16.26
CA THR A 12 5.43 5.06 15.42
C THR A 12 5.82 3.65 15.81
N SER A 13 4.85 2.75 15.65
CA SER A 13 5.04 1.32 15.81
C SER A 13 5.27 0.60 14.49
N PHE A 14 5.23 1.32 13.35
CA PHE A 14 5.48 0.71 12.06
C PHE A 14 6.98 0.61 11.79
N VAL A 15 7.48 -0.62 11.72
CA VAL A 15 8.86 -0.95 11.42
C VAL A 15 8.95 -1.71 10.09
N CYS A 16 9.90 -1.33 9.25
CA CYS A 16 10.28 -2.13 8.09
C CYS A 16 11.35 -3.14 8.52
N MET A 17 10.95 -4.38 8.79
CA MET A 17 11.90 -5.44 9.22
C MET A 17 13.04 -5.73 8.23
N LYS A 18 12.93 -5.32 6.96
CA LYS A 18 14.01 -5.51 5.96
C LYS A 18 15.15 -4.50 6.14
N HIS A 19 14.82 -3.27 6.50
CA HIS A 19 15.78 -2.17 6.63
C HIS A 19 15.94 -1.69 8.08
N ASP A 20 15.20 -2.32 8.99
CA ASP A 20 15.10 -2.01 10.42
C ASP A 20 14.86 -0.52 10.72
N VAL A 21 14.01 0.12 9.90
CA VAL A 21 13.66 1.53 10.05
C VAL A 21 12.21 1.72 10.48
N TYR A 22 12.01 2.69 11.36
CA TYR A 22 10.69 3.13 11.79
C TYR A 22 10.17 4.26 10.90
N MET A 23 8.90 4.19 10.51
CA MET A 23 8.27 5.15 9.61
C MET A 23 6.85 5.46 10.08
N CYS A 24 6.47 6.74 10.13
CA CYS A 24 5.09 7.11 10.41
C CYS A 24 4.16 6.77 9.22
N GLY A 25 2.84 6.80 9.43
CA GLY A 25 1.84 6.47 8.40
C GLY A 25 2.00 7.26 7.10
N ASP A 26 2.44 8.52 7.18
CA ASP A 26 2.66 9.37 6.01
C ASP A 26 3.92 8.98 5.23
N CYS A 27 4.99 8.65 5.95
CA CYS A 27 6.27 8.19 5.39
C CYS A 27 6.28 6.69 5.08
N LEU A 28 5.17 5.99 5.27
CA LEU A 28 5.04 4.55 5.12
C LEU A 28 5.06 4.13 3.64
N LYS A 29 6.21 4.32 2.99
CA LYS A 29 6.44 3.96 1.60
C LYS A 29 7.49 2.87 1.54
N CYS A 30 7.13 1.75 0.94
CA CYS A 30 8.10 0.69 0.67
C CYS A 30 9.15 1.22 -0.32
N ARG A 31 10.44 1.07 0.00
CA ARG A 31 11.54 1.44 -0.90
C ARG A 31 11.68 0.45 -2.07
N ASP A 32 11.60 -0.85 -1.76
CA ASP A 32 11.73 -1.94 -2.76
C ASP A 32 10.49 -2.86 -2.78
N PRO A 33 9.32 -2.33 -3.15
CA PRO A 33 8.08 -3.11 -3.16
C PRO A 33 8.11 -4.33 -4.08
N GLU A 34 8.77 -4.20 -5.22
CA GLU A 34 8.72 -5.15 -6.34
C GLU A 34 9.72 -6.31 -6.23
N ILE A 35 10.72 -6.18 -5.35
CA ILE A 35 11.79 -7.18 -5.22
C ILE A 35 11.45 -8.17 -4.10
N TYR A 36 11.13 -7.68 -2.90
CA TYR A 36 10.98 -8.54 -1.71
C TYR A 36 9.59 -8.46 -1.06
N CYS A 37 9.00 -7.27 -0.99
CA CYS A 37 7.77 -7.09 -0.23
C CYS A 37 6.53 -7.67 -0.91
N LYS A 38 6.55 -7.84 -2.24
CA LYS A 38 5.45 -8.46 -3.01
C LYS A 38 5.05 -9.86 -2.53
N PHE A 39 6.01 -10.63 -2.01
CA PHE A 39 5.78 -11.99 -1.52
C PHE A 39 5.46 -12.04 -0.01
N ARG A 40 5.60 -10.93 0.71
CA ARG A 40 5.41 -10.86 2.16
C ARG A 40 4.05 -10.25 2.49
N SER A 41 3.02 -11.09 2.52
CA SER A 41 1.65 -10.70 2.88
C SER A 41 1.56 -10.10 4.29
N SER A 42 2.43 -10.51 5.22
CA SER A 42 2.47 -10.00 6.60
C SER A 42 3.08 -8.61 6.75
N CYS A 43 3.59 -7.98 5.67
CA CYS A 43 4.22 -6.67 5.78
C CYS A 43 3.15 -5.53 5.78
N PRO A 44 2.95 -4.81 6.89
CA PRO A 44 1.94 -3.74 6.95
C PRO A 44 2.27 -2.57 6.02
N VAL A 45 3.55 -2.26 5.82
CA VAL A 45 4.03 -1.23 4.88
C VAL A 45 3.59 -1.56 3.44
N TRP A 46 3.74 -2.82 3.04
CA TRP A 46 3.35 -3.28 1.71
C TRP A 46 1.84 -3.28 1.53
N PHE A 47 1.11 -3.71 2.55
CA PHE A 47 -0.35 -3.70 2.53
C PHE A 47 -0.87 -2.28 2.26
N ILE A 48 -0.42 -1.29 3.04
CA ILE A 48 -0.82 0.11 2.89
C ILE A 48 -0.39 0.66 1.51
N HIS A 49 0.81 0.35 1.05
CA HIS A 49 1.27 0.75 -0.28
C HIS A 49 0.40 0.17 -1.42
N LYS A 50 0.00 -1.11 -1.32
CA LYS A 50 -0.90 -1.75 -2.29
C LYS A 50 -2.29 -1.11 -2.28
N GLN A 51 -2.82 -0.77 -1.11
CA GLN A 51 -4.11 -0.06 -0.99
C GLN A 51 -4.03 1.33 -1.62
N ARG A 52 -3.00 2.13 -1.32
CA ARG A 52 -2.82 3.46 -1.95
C ARG A 52 -2.72 3.39 -3.47
N LYS A 53 -1.96 2.42 -4.01
CA LYS A 53 -1.87 2.19 -5.48
C LYS A 53 -3.21 1.74 -6.10
N ARG A 54 -4.11 1.15 -5.31
CA ARG A 54 -5.45 0.76 -5.75
C ARG A 54 -6.38 1.97 -5.76
N GLU A 55 -6.43 2.72 -4.67
CA GLU A 55 -7.22 3.96 -4.57
C GLU A 55 -6.81 5.00 -5.63
N GLU A 56 -5.51 5.11 -5.94
CA GLU A 56 -5.03 5.99 -6.99
C GLU A 56 -5.54 5.59 -8.38
N ARG A 57 -5.63 4.28 -8.64
CA ARG A 57 -6.23 3.76 -9.88
C ARG A 57 -7.73 4.01 -9.91
N GLU A 58 -8.43 3.78 -8.81
CA GLU A 58 -9.87 4.02 -8.70
C GLU A 58 -10.20 5.52 -8.86
N ARG A 59 -9.43 6.42 -8.25
CA ARG A 59 -9.56 7.87 -8.45
C ARG A 59 -9.40 8.28 -9.91
N LYS A 60 -8.45 7.68 -10.64
CA LYS A 60 -8.24 7.94 -12.08
C LYS A 60 -9.37 7.41 -12.96
N ILE A 61 -10.18 6.48 -12.46
CA ILE A 61 -11.37 5.96 -13.17
C ILE A 61 -12.58 6.89 -12.94
N ILE A 62 -12.72 7.45 -11.74
CA ILE A 62 -13.86 8.30 -11.34
C ILE A 62 -13.74 9.74 -11.90
N HIS A 63 -12.52 10.24 -12.11
CA HIS A 63 -12.25 11.47 -12.86
C HIS A 63 -11.41 11.15 -14.10
N PRO A 64 -12.04 10.76 -15.22
CA PRO A 64 -11.30 10.50 -16.45
C PRO A 64 -10.68 11.82 -16.97
N PRO A 65 -9.38 11.85 -17.33
CA PRO A 65 -8.87 12.93 -18.16
C PRO A 65 -9.56 12.86 -19.51
N GLU A 66 -10.16 13.97 -19.93
CA GLU A 66 -10.83 14.15 -21.22
C GLU A 66 -9.85 13.82 -22.37
N GLY A 67 -9.94 12.63 -22.94
CA GLY A 67 -9.29 12.26 -24.20
C GLY A 67 -8.21 11.18 -24.12
N GLY A 68 -8.49 10.01 -24.71
CA GLY A 68 -7.48 8.99 -24.98
C GLY A 68 -8.07 7.59 -25.16
N THR A 69 -8.62 7.30 -26.34
CA THR A 69 -9.08 5.96 -26.73
C THR A 69 -7.91 4.99 -26.83
N THR A 70 -7.66 4.15 -25.83
CA THR A 70 -7.05 2.83 -26.12
C THR A 70 -7.71 1.76 -25.28
N ASN A 71 -8.24 0.79 -25.99
CA ASN A 71 -8.76 -0.48 -25.52
C ASN A 71 -7.74 -1.16 -24.58
N ARG A 72 -8.00 -1.12 -23.26
CA ARG A 72 -7.22 -1.87 -22.29
C ARG A 72 -8.16 -2.41 -21.23
N GLN A 73 -8.30 -3.74 -21.22
CA GLN A 73 -9.16 -4.51 -20.34
C GLN A 73 -9.12 -4.01 -18.90
N VAL A 74 -10.27 -3.57 -18.42
CA VAL A 74 -10.52 -3.28 -17.01
C VAL A 74 -10.58 -4.63 -16.29
N VAL A 75 -9.52 -4.97 -15.56
CA VAL A 75 -9.52 -6.17 -14.71
C VAL A 75 -10.43 -5.91 -13.49
N PRO A 76 -11.47 -6.73 -13.26
CA PRO A 76 -12.34 -6.58 -12.11
C PRO A 76 -11.60 -6.91 -10.79
N PRO A 77 -11.99 -6.30 -9.66
CA PRO A 77 -11.39 -6.59 -8.36
C PRO A 77 -11.91 -7.92 -7.81
N SER A 78 -11.30 -9.03 -8.22
CA SER A 78 -11.53 -10.33 -7.60
C SER A 78 -10.76 -10.41 -6.28
N GLY A 79 -11.46 -10.27 -5.15
CA GLY A 79 -10.86 -10.53 -3.83
C GLY A 79 -11.60 -9.86 -2.68
N GLY A 80 -12.88 -10.17 -2.52
CA GLY A 80 -13.58 -9.94 -1.25
C GLY A 80 -12.87 -10.73 -0.16
N LEU A 81 -12.50 -10.04 0.92
CA LEU A 81 -12.00 -10.66 2.14
C LEU A 81 -13.16 -11.50 2.71
N SER A 82 -13.20 -12.80 2.43
CA SER A 82 -14.07 -13.72 3.15
C SER A 82 -13.60 -13.75 4.60
N LEU A 83 -14.26 -12.94 5.44
CA LEU A 83 -14.23 -13.09 6.89
C LEU A 83 -14.58 -14.55 7.18
N ARG A 84 -13.58 -15.30 7.66
CA ARG A 84 -13.79 -16.58 8.32
C ARG A 84 -14.61 -16.27 9.57
N LYS A 85 -15.89 -16.63 9.55
CA LYS A 85 -16.70 -16.75 10.75
C LYS A 85 -16.43 -18.16 11.28
N ASP A 86 -15.50 -18.26 12.22
CA ASP A 86 -15.41 -19.44 13.08
C ASP A 86 -16.53 -19.33 14.12
N ALA A 87 -17.51 -20.23 14.05
CA ALA A 87 -18.54 -20.47 15.06
C ALA A 87 -18.86 -21.96 15.07
#